data_AF-A0AAN7VG69-F1
#
_entry.id   AF-A0AAN7VG69-F1
#
_cell.length_a   1.000
_cell.length_b   1.000
_cell.length_c   1.000
_cell.angle_alpha   90.00
_cell.angle_beta   90.00
_cell.angle_gamma   90.00
#
_symmetry.space_group_name_H-M   'P 1'
#
loop_
_entity.id
_entity.type
_entity.pdbx_description
1 polymer ?
#
loop_
_entity_poly.entity_id
_entity_poly.type
_entity_poly.pdbx_seq_one_letter_code
_entity_poly.pdbx_strand_id
1 'polypeptide(L)'
;MEQRNIEQRYAIKCCVKLGDSVKETYGKLVKVFGDEALSRAQVFRWHKDFKNGRESVGDEPRSGRPVDPRTDNNVQRVRILVHQDRRLTIRMLADEKLPKKC
;
A
#
# COMPACT_ATOMS: atom_id res chain seq x y z
N MET A 1 -11.41 -8.54 -6.79
CA MET A 1 -11.01 -7.19 -7.27
C MET A 1 -9.49 -7.06 -7.38
N GLU A 2 -8.74 -7.42 -6.34
CA GLU A 2 -7.28 -7.24 -6.28
C GLU A 2 -6.50 -8.08 -7.31
N GLN A 3 -6.92 -9.33 -7.54
CA GLN A 3 -6.27 -10.23 -8.50
C GLN A 3 -6.35 -9.73 -9.96
N ARG A 4 -7.52 -9.24 -10.41
CA ARG A 4 -7.72 -8.71 -11.77
C ARG A 4 -6.89 -7.44 -12.01
N ASN A 5 -6.63 -6.66 -10.96
CA ASN A 5 -5.83 -5.44 -11.07
C ASN A 5 -4.34 -5.75 -11.30
N ILE A 6 -3.84 -6.84 -10.70
CA ILE A 6 -2.45 -7.27 -10.80
C ILE A 6 -2.09 -7.70 -12.22
N GLU A 7 -2.96 -8.46 -12.90
CA GLU A 7 -2.74 -8.89 -14.29
C GLU A 7 -2.57 -7.68 -15.23
N GLN A 8 -3.44 -6.68 -15.10
CA GLN A 8 -3.35 -5.46 -15.89
C GLN A 8 -2.09 -4.65 -15.56
N ARG A 9 -1.65 -4.62 -14.29
CA ARG A 9 -0.37 -3.97 -13.92
C ARG A 9 0.83 -4.68 -14.53
N TYR A 10 0.84 -6.02 -14.60
CA TYR A 10 1.86 -6.76 -15.34
C TYR A 10 1.85 -6.40 -16.84
N ALA A 11 0.67 -6.27 -17.44
CA ALA A 11 0.56 -5.83 -18.84
C ALA A 11 1.13 -4.42 -19.04
N ILE A 12 0.86 -3.47 -18.12
CA ILE A 12 1.46 -2.12 -18.16
C ILE A 12 2.99 -2.22 -18.04
N LYS A 13 3.51 -3.01 -17.09
CA LYS A 13 4.97 -3.20 -16.91
C LYS A 13 5.61 -3.76 -18.18
N CYS A 14 4.95 -4.71 -18.85
CA CYS A 14 5.40 -5.25 -20.13
C CYS A 14 5.44 -4.16 -21.21
N CYS A 15 4.39 -3.37 -21.36
CA CYS A 15 4.33 -2.27 -22.33
C CYS A 15 5.46 -1.23 -22.12
N VAL A 16 5.75 -0.89 -20.85
CA VAL A 16 6.88 -0.01 -20.51
C VAL A 16 8.22 -0.61 -20.96
N LYS A 17 8.46 -1.90 -20.72
CA LYS A 17 9.68 -2.59 -21.17
C LYS A 17 9.80 -2.70 -22.70
N LEU A 18 8.66 -2.76 -23.39
CA LEU A 18 8.59 -2.74 -24.86
C LEU A 18 8.79 -1.33 -25.44
N GLY A 19 8.85 -0.28 -24.60
CA GLY A 19 9.03 1.10 -25.04
C GLY A 19 7.73 1.80 -25.46
N ASP A 20 6.56 1.20 -25.18
CA ASP A 20 5.28 1.80 -25.52
C ASP A 20 5.04 3.10 -24.73
N SER A 21 4.43 4.08 -25.40
CA SER A 21 3.92 5.27 -24.73
C SER A 21 2.73 4.92 -23.82
N VAL A 22 2.44 5.81 -22.87
CA VAL A 22 1.30 5.64 -21.96
C VAL A 22 -0.04 5.62 -22.71
N LYS A 23 -0.14 6.33 -23.85
CA LYS A 23 -1.34 6.39 -24.69
C LYS A 23 -1.57 5.05 -25.40
N GLU A 24 -0.50 4.46 -25.96
CA GLU A 24 -0.56 3.12 -26.57
C GLU A 24 -0.88 2.06 -25.54
N THR A 25 -0.24 2.11 -24.37
CA THR A 25 -0.49 1.20 -23.25
C THR A 25 -1.96 1.22 -22.83
N TYR A 26 -2.54 2.42 -22.67
CA TYR A 26 -3.97 2.56 -22.35
C TYR A 26 -4.87 1.97 -23.45
N GLY A 27 -4.56 2.24 -24.72
CA GLY A 27 -5.30 1.67 -25.85
C GLY A 27 -5.25 0.13 -25.88
N LYS A 28 -4.07 -0.46 -25.62
CA LYS A 28 -3.90 -1.91 -25.53
C LYS A 28 -4.71 -2.49 -24.37
N LEU A 29 -4.70 -1.84 -23.20
CA LEU A 29 -5.50 -2.27 -22.05
C LEU A 29 -7.00 -2.24 -22.34
N VAL A 30 -7.53 -1.15 -22.88
CA VAL A 30 -8.96 -1.05 -23.22
C VAL A 30 -9.34 -2.11 -24.26
N LYS A 31 -8.46 -2.38 -25.24
CA LYS A 31 -8.71 -3.42 -26.25
C LYS A 31 -8.77 -4.84 -25.66
N VAL A 32 -7.96 -5.13 -24.65
CA VAL A 32 -7.88 -6.47 -24.04
C VAL A 32 -8.93 -6.68 -22.94
N PHE A 33 -9.13 -5.67 -22.10
CA PHE A 33 -9.95 -5.78 -20.87
C PHE A 33 -11.32 -5.08 -20.98
N GLY A 34 -11.57 -4.29 -22.04
CA GLY A 34 -12.86 -3.61 -22.25
C GLY A 34 -13.23 -2.70 -21.08
N ASP A 35 -14.46 -2.85 -20.59
CA ASP A 35 -15.01 -2.05 -19.48
C ASP A 35 -14.34 -2.36 -18.13
N GLU A 36 -13.68 -3.51 -18.01
CA GLU A 36 -12.92 -3.90 -16.82
C GLU A 36 -11.48 -3.31 -16.82
N ALA A 37 -11.12 -2.56 -17.86
CA ALA A 37 -9.80 -1.94 -17.94
C ALA A 37 -9.57 -0.93 -16.81
N LEU A 38 -8.32 -0.87 -16.32
CA LEU A 38 -7.87 0.16 -15.40
C LEU A 38 -8.21 1.55 -15.94
N SER A 39 -8.69 2.41 -15.05
CA SER A 39 -8.96 3.80 -15.41
C SER A 39 -7.69 4.46 -15.96
N ARG A 40 -7.87 5.43 -16.86
CA ARG A 40 -6.76 6.18 -17.45
C ARG A 40 -5.79 6.72 -16.40
N ALA A 41 -6.29 7.25 -15.28
CA ALA A 41 -5.47 7.75 -14.18
C ALA A 41 -4.61 6.64 -13.52
N GLN A 42 -5.16 5.44 -13.32
CA GLN A 42 -4.41 4.30 -12.80
C GLN A 42 -3.31 3.85 -13.76
N VAL A 43 -3.61 3.75 -15.06
CA VAL A 43 -2.63 3.39 -16.09
C VAL A 43 -1.47 4.38 -16.13
N PHE A 44 -1.77 5.68 -16.09
CA PHE A 44 -0.74 6.72 -16.07
C PHE A 44 0.19 6.63 -14.85
N ARG A 45 -0.38 6.43 -13.66
CA ARG A 45 0.40 6.27 -12.42
C ARG A 45 1.33 5.06 -12.51
N TRP A 46 0.79 3.88 -12.85
CA TRP A 46 1.59 2.65 -12.94
C TRP A 46 2.66 2.72 -14.05
N HIS A 47 2.32 3.27 -15.21
CA HIS A 47 3.28 3.46 -16.31
C HIS A 47 4.45 4.36 -15.87
N LYS A 48 4.15 5.48 -15.19
CA LYS A 48 5.17 6.37 -14.63
C LYS A 48 6.04 5.65 -13.60
N ASP A 49 5.45 4.93 -12.67
CA ASP A 49 6.18 4.21 -11.62
C ASP A 49 7.14 3.17 -12.23
N PHE A 50 6.68 2.37 -13.18
CA PHE A 50 7.52 1.39 -13.87
C PHE A 50 8.60 2.04 -14.73
N LYS A 51 8.29 3.16 -15.40
CA LYS A 51 9.29 3.93 -16.15
C LYS A 51 10.37 4.51 -15.23
N ASN A 52 10.02 4.80 -13.99
CA ASN A 52 10.95 5.26 -12.94
C ASN A 52 11.69 4.12 -12.22
N GLY A 53 11.55 2.88 -12.69
CA GLY A 53 12.32 1.74 -12.17
C GLY A 53 11.63 0.92 -11.08
N ARG A 54 10.35 1.17 -10.77
CA ARG A 54 9.60 0.29 -9.87
C ARG A 54 9.51 -1.12 -10.47
N GLU A 55 9.74 -2.15 -9.67
CA GLU A 55 9.57 -3.54 -10.11
C GLU A 55 8.35 -4.25 -9.52
N SER A 56 7.90 -3.85 -8.33
CA SER A 56 6.75 -4.46 -7.68
C SER A 56 5.43 -4.09 -8.38
N VAL A 57 4.54 -5.07 -8.53
CA VAL A 57 3.17 -4.86 -9.06
C VAL A 57 2.11 -4.78 -7.98
N GLY A 58 2.44 -5.20 -6.76
CA GLY A 58 1.58 -5.11 -5.60
C GLY A 58 1.47 -3.66 -5.12
N ASP A 59 0.39 -3.35 -4.42
CA ASP A 59 0.31 -2.11 -3.64
C ASP A 59 1.46 -2.10 -2.62
N GLU A 60 2.06 -0.93 -2.40
CA GLU A 60 2.99 -0.77 -1.28
C GLU A 60 2.22 -0.90 0.04
N PRO A 61 2.88 -1.33 1.13
CA PRO A 61 2.27 -1.36 2.45
C PRO A 61 1.65 0.00 2.73
N ARG A 62 0.32 0.06 2.82
CA ARG A 62 -0.38 1.30 3.12
C ARG A 62 0.08 1.73 4.50
N SER A 63 0.71 2.90 4.58
CA SER A 63 0.93 3.61 5.84
C SER A 63 -0.44 4.06 6.36
N GLY A 64 -1.14 3.12 7.00
CA GLY A 64 -2.42 3.32 7.65
C GLY A 64 -2.29 3.10 9.15
N ARG A 65 -3.30 3.54 9.88
CA ARG A 65 -3.46 3.19 11.29
C ARG A 65 -3.48 1.67 11.44
N PRO A 66 -2.74 1.09 12.40
CA PRO A 66 -2.84 -0.34 12.69
C PRO A 66 -4.30 -0.73 12.93
N VAL A 67 -4.79 -1.70 12.16
CA VAL A 67 -6.16 -2.24 12.30
C VAL A 67 -6.32 -2.87 13.68
N ASP A 68 -5.25 -3.49 14.17
CA ASP A 68 -5.17 -4.01 15.53
C ASP A 68 -4.19 -3.18 16.39
N PRO A 69 -4.67 -2.46 17.42
CA PRO A 69 -3.80 -1.78 18.38
C PRO A 69 -3.00 -2.77 19.24
N ARG A 70 -3.35 -4.05 19.28
CA ARG A 70 -2.68 -5.11 20.05
C ARG A 70 -1.63 -5.83 19.21
N THR A 71 -0.60 -5.10 18.78
CA THR A 71 0.60 -5.73 18.21
C THR A 71 1.52 -6.23 19.34
N ASP A 72 2.30 -7.28 19.09
CA ASP A 72 3.30 -7.77 20.06
C ASP A 72 4.28 -6.67 20.48
N ASN A 73 4.61 -5.76 19.57
CA ASN A 73 5.40 -4.57 19.86
C ASN A 73 4.71 -3.65 20.89
N ASN A 74 3.41 -3.36 20.71
CA ASN A 74 2.66 -2.54 21.67
C ASN A 74 2.51 -3.25 23.02
N VAL A 75 2.30 -4.57 23.03
CA VAL A 75 2.24 -5.37 24.26
C VAL A 75 3.58 -5.32 25.00
N GLN A 76 4.69 -5.50 24.29
CA GLN A 76 6.02 -5.47 24.88
C GLN A 76 6.37 -4.08 25.43
N ARG A 77 5.99 -3.01 24.71
CA ARG A 77 6.17 -1.63 25.20
C ARG A 77 5.40 -1.36 26.49
N VAL A 78 4.13 -1.79 26.57
CA VAL A 78 3.34 -1.66 27.80
C VAL A 78 3.96 -2.47 28.93
N ARG A 79 4.44 -3.69 28.66
CA ARG A 79 5.14 -4.52 29.67
C ARG A 79 6.38 -3.81 30.22
N ILE A 80 7.19 -3.21 29.37
CA ILE A 80 8.40 -2.47 29.79
C ILE A 80 8.01 -1.28 30.67
N LEU A 81 7.05 -0.46 30.24
CA LEU A 81 6.62 0.74 30.98
C LEU A 81 6.08 0.38 32.37
N VAL A 82 5.19 -0.61 32.46
CA VAL A 82 4.63 -1.07 33.75
C VAL A 82 5.70 -1.70 34.64
N HIS A 83 6.70 -2.35 34.05
CA HIS A 83 7.82 -2.91 34.82
C HIS A 83 8.75 -1.83 35.37
N GLN A 84 8.97 -0.75 34.62
CA GLN A 84 9.79 0.39 35.02
C GLN A 84 9.10 1.25 36.09
N ASP A 85 7.80 1.50 35.93
CA ASP A 85 7.02 2.22 36.94
C ASP A 85 5.60 1.63 37.08
N ARG A 86 5.39 0.94 38.20
CA ARG A 86 4.10 0.32 38.55
C ARG A 86 3.02 1.33 38.96
N ARG A 87 3.37 2.61 39.14
CA ARG A 87 2.42 3.69 39.47
C ARG A 87 1.78 4.31 38.23
N LEU A 88 2.22 3.93 37.04
CA LEU A 88 1.64 4.41 35.79
C LEU A 88 0.16 3.99 35.69
N THR A 89 -0.70 4.99 35.51
CA THR A 89 -2.13 4.75 35.27
C THR A 89 -2.39 4.42 33.80
N ILE A 90 -3.51 3.75 33.53
CA ILE A 90 -3.93 3.41 32.16
C ILE A 90 -3.98 4.66 31.25
N ARG A 91 -4.41 5.81 31.79
CA ARG A 91 -4.46 7.08 31.05
C ARG A 91 -3.07 7.59 30.69
N MET A 92 -2.12 7.51 31.63
CA MET A 92 -0.72 7.89 31.38
C MET A 92 -0.09 6.99 30.33
N LEU A 93 -0.31 5.67 30.40
CA LEU A 93 0.18 4.72 29.39
C LEU A 93 -0.43 4.97 27.99
N ALA A 94 -1.69 5.39 27.92
CA ALA A 94 -2.35 5.75 26.66
C ALA A 94 -1.83 7.06 26.06
N ASP A 95 -1.43 8.02 26.92
CA ASP A 95 -0.83 9.29 26.51
C ASP A 95 0.67 9.16 26.17
N GLU A 96 1.37 8.22 26.79
CA GLU A 96 2.78 7.91 26.60
C GLU A 96 3.00 7.11 25.31
N LYS A 97 2.76 7.79 24.18
CA LYS A 97 3.13 7.42 22.81
C LYS A 97 2.78 5.98 22.40
N LEU A 98 1.73 5.39 22.96
CA LEU A 98 0.99 4.36 22.23
C LEU A 98 0.27 5.07 21.07
N PRO A 99 0.20 4.45 19.87
CA PRO A 99 -0.49 5.07 18.75
C PRO A 99 -1.92 5.40 19.20
N LYS A 100 -2.20 6.71 19.31
CA LYS A 100 -3.48 7.19 19.83
C LYS A 100 -4.59 6.69 18.91
N LYS A 101 -5.62 6.10 19.52
CA LYS A 101 -6.83 5.78 18.79
C LYS A 101 -7.50 7.11 18.44
N CYS A 102 -7.42 7.56 17.18
CA CYS A 102 -8.36 8.55 16.67
C CYS A 102 -9.79 8.00 16.68
#